data_AF-A0A268P509-F1
#
_entry.id   AF-A0A268P509-F1
#
_cell.length_a   1.000
_cell.length_b   1.000
_cell.length_c   1.000
_cell.angle_alpha   90.00
_cell.angle_beta   90.00
_cell.angle_gamma   90.00
#
_symmetry.space_group_name_H-M   'P 1'
#
loop_
_entity.id
_entity.type
_entity.pdbx_description
1 polymer ?
#
loop_
_entity_poly.entity_id
_entity_poly.type
_entity_poly.pdbx_seq_one_letter_code
_entity_poly.pdbx_strand_id
1 'polypeptide(L)'
;MITLFLLLPLLSIALNIGFADAGWALSDSGGKRKMSFSLGAFILFSYAALCSQLAGSVAFFSYLSLAYATLVWAIGFYYDWRKSTDITRNVFVWKDPVILIGILAAMLFAWQMTSMASFWHWLIAIALLVMLPYTGQKMNKHPLFLWKASFCFLVVVFFVIETPQFADVLYVVTVFYIAFVLEGEREACFGTSGALLLGSMAAIWAISTHSLTLQFACLAVSIFLAYIPLTQLPSRIGVFRWMGELGINKHE
;
A
#
# COMPACT_ATOMS: atom_id res chain seq x y z
N MET A 1 9.22 1.83 21.72
CA MET A 1 9.97 2.20 20.49
C MET A 1 11.12 1.24 20.24
N ILE A 2 12.15 1.19 21.10
CA ILE A 2 13.34 0.32 20.87
C ILE A 2 12.97 -1.17 20.68
N THR A 3 12.03 -1.69 21.47
CA THR A 3 11.54 -3.07 21.34
C THR A 3 10.83 -3.33 20.00
N LEU A 4 10.12 -2.33 19.45
CA LEU A 4 9.47 -2.44 18.15
C LEU A 4 10.51 -2.46 17.02
N PHE A 5 11.59 -1.68 17.11
CA PHE A 5 12.68 -1.71 16.15
C PHE A 5 13.33 -3.09 16.05
N LEU A 6 13.55 -3.77 17.19
CA LEU A 6 14.10 -5.13 17.21
C LEU A 6 13.11 -6.18 16.71
N LEU A 7 11.81 -5.92 16.87
CA LEU A 7 10.76 -6.83 16.47
C LEU A 7 10.45 -6.77 14.96
N LEU A 8 10.71 -5.64 14.29
CA LEU A 8 10.48 -5.48 12.85
C LEU A 8 11.20 -6.55 12.00
N PRO A 9 12.53 -6.77 12.13
CA PRO A 9 13.21 -7.82 11.36
C PRO A 9 12.74 -9.24 11.71
N LEU A 10 12.49 -9.51 12.99
CA LEU A 10 12.01 -10.82 13.44
C LEU A 10 10.64 -11.12 12.84
N LEU A 11 9.75 -10.14 12.83
CA LEU A 11 8.40 -10.27 12.28
C LEU A 11 8.42 -10.39 10.76
N SER A 12 9.31 -9.65 10.06
CA SER A 12 9.43 -9.78 8.61
C SER A 12 9.88 -11.18 8.20
N ILE A 13 10.82 -11.78 8.94
CA ILE A 13 11.26 -13.16 8.74
C ILE A 13 10.12 -14.13 9.06
N ALA A 14 9.46 -13.98 10.21
CA ALA A 14 8.37 -14.87 10.63
C ALA A 14 7.19 -14.85 9.66
N LEU A 15 6.82 -13.67 9.14
CA LEU A 15 5.77 -13.54 8.13
C LEU A 15 6.18 -14.17 6.80
N ASN A 16 7.43 -13.96 6.36
CA ASN A 16 7.91 -14.54 5.12
C ASN A 16 7.89 -16.08 5.16
N ILE A 17 8.44 -16.67 6.23
CA ILE A 17 8.44 -18.12 6.45
C ILE A 17 7.00 -18.64 6.58
N GLY A 18 6.17 -18.02 7.43
CA GLY A 18 4.80 -18.47 7.65
C GLY A 18 3.93 -18.43 6.39
N PHE A 19 4.09 -17.41 5.55
CA PHE A 19 3.38 -17.32 4.27
C PHE A 19 3.92 -18.33 3.25
N ALA A 20 5.23 -18.58 3.25
CA ALA A 20 5.83 -19.59 2.38
C ALA A 20 5.35 -20.99 2.74
N ASP A 21 5.33 -21.35 4.03
CA ASP A 21 4.87 -22.63 4.55
C ASP A 21 3.38 -22.87 4.28
N ALA A 22 2.57 -21.81 4.36
CA ALA A 22 1.14 -21.86 4.02
C ALA A 22 0.87 -21.94 2.51
N GLY A 23 1.90 -21.85 1.66
CA GLY A 23 1.76 -21.84 0.20
C GLY A 23 1.15 -20.54 -0.35
N TRP A 24 1.18 -19.46 0.43
CA TRP A 24 0.70 -18.13 0.05
C TRP A 24 1.78 -17.38 -0.72
N ALA A 25 2.06 -17.86 -1.93
CA ALA A 25 3.13 -17.35 -2.77
C ALA A 25 2.71 -17.22 -4.23
N LEU A 26 3.10 -16.12 -4.86
CA LEU A 26 2.88 -15.86 -6.28
C LEU A 26 4.10 -16.33 -7.07
N SER A 27 3.85 -16.99 -8.21
CA SER A 27 4.92 -17.27 -9.17
C SER A 27 5.41 -15.98 -9.82
N ASP A 28 6.72 -15.83 -9.96
CA ASP A 28 7.30 -14.80 -10.81
C ASP A 28 6.84 -15.01 -12.27
N SER A 29 6.91 -13.93 -13.05
CA SER A 29 6.61 -13.85 -14.48
C SER A 29 7.42 -14.86 -15.31
N GLY A 30 8.55 -15.32 -14.77
CA GLY A 30 9.42 -16.35 -15.36
C GLY A 30 9.21 -17.78 -14.83
N GLY A 31 8.23 -18.03 -13.95
CA GLY A 31 7.83 -19.37 -13.51
C GLY A 31 8.78 -20.12 -12.56
N LYS A 32 10.03 -19.66 -12.38
CA LYS A 32 11.07 -20.39 -11.66
C LYS A 32 11.06 -20.22 -10.14
N ARG A 33 10.59 -19.08 -9.62
CA ARG A 33 10.63 -18.74 -8.19
C ARG A 33 9.25 -18.29 -7.71
N LYS A 34 8.84 -18.79 -6.54
CA LYS A 34 7.62 -18.37 -5.85
C LYS A 34 7.99 -17.35 -4.76
N MET A 35 7.32 -16.21 -4.74
CA MET A 35 7.54 -15.14 -3.75
C MET A 35 6.34 -15.04 -2.83
N SER A 36 6.56 -15.00 -1.52
CA SER A 36 5.48 -14.84 -0.55
C SER A 36 4.87 -13.43 -0.67
N PHE A 37 3.55 -13.28 -0.57
CA PHE A 37 2.91 -11.94 -0.59
C PHE A 37 2.78 -11.31 0.80
N SER A 38 3.82 -11.47 1.62
CA SER A 38 3.83 -11.14 3.05
C SER A 38 4.03 -9.64 3.35
N LEU A 39 4.53 -8.84 2.40
CA LEU A 39 4.89 -7.44 2.65
C LEU A 39 3.70 -6.56 3.03
N GLY A 40 2.51 -6.84 2.49
CA GLY A 40 1.29 -6.14 2.90
C GLY A 40 0.96 -6.35 4.39
N ALA A 41 1.13 -7.58 4.89
CA ALA A 41 0.91 -7.90 6.30
C ALA A 41 1.96 -7.24 7.21
N PHE A 42 3.22 -7.20 6.75
CA PHE A 42 4.31 -6.52 7.45
C PHE A 42 4.05 -5.00 7.58
N ILE A 43 3.61 -4.34 6.50
CA ILE A 43 3.23 -2.93 6.55
C ILE A 43 2.05 -2.72 7.49
N LEU A 44 1.02 -3.58 7.39
CA LEU A 44 -0.17 -3.46 8.22
C LEU A 44 0.16 -3.59 9.72
N PHE A 45 1.02 -4.54 10.08
CA PHE A 45 1.54 -4.66 11.45
C PHE A 45 2.29 -3.40 11.87
N SER A 46 3.18 -2.91 11.00
CA SER A 46 3.99 -1.73 11.28
C SER A 46 3.12 -0.48 11.51
N TYR A 47 2.04 -0.36 10.74
CA TYR A 47 1.04 0.69 10.88
C TYR A 47 0.18 0.51 12.13
N ALA A 48 -0.22 -0.71 12.48
CA ALA A 48 -0.93 -1.00 13.73
C ALA A 48 -0.12 -0.58 14.97
N ALA A 49 1.20 -0.84 14.95
CA ALA A 49 2.10 -0.39 16.01
C ALA A 49 2.12 1.13 16.12
N LEU A 50 2.22 1.86 15.00
CA LEU A 50 2.15 3.34 15.01
C LEU A 50 0.79 3.85 15.49
N CYS A 51 -0.32 3.25 15.04
CA CYS A 51 -1.65 3.59 15.53
C CYS A 51 -1.77 3.35 17.04
N SER A 52 -1.17 2.30 17.59
CA SER A 52 -1.20 2.08 19.05
C SER A 52 -0.47 3.14 19.86
N GLN A 53 0.55 3.78 19.28
CA GLN A 53 1.39 4.78 19.95
C GLN A 53 0.89 6.21 19.74
N LEU A 54 0.35 6.50 18.55
CA LEU A 54 -0.08 7.82 18.13
C LEU A 54 -1.62 7.96 18.11
N ALA A 55 -2.36 6.95 18.57
CA ALA A 55 -3.82 6.96 18.66
C ALA A 55 -4.30 8.25 19.35
N GLY A 56 -5.06 9.05 18.61
CA GLY A 56 -5.69 10.27 19.12
C GLY A 56 -4.92 11.57 18.86
N SER A 57 -3.68 11.51 18.36
CA SER A 57 -2.91 12.72 18.00
C SER A 57 -3.17 13.17 16.56
N VAL A 58 -3.26 12.22 15.63
CA VAL A 58 -3.45 12.47 14.20
C VAL A 58 -4.54 11.53 13.68
N ALA A 59 -5.50 12.06 12.90
CA ALA A 59 -6.59 11.25 12.34
C ALA A 59 -6.09 10.10 11.46
N PHE A 60 -4.93 10.27 10.81
CA PHE A 60 -4.24 9.22 10.07
C PHE A 60 -3.88 8.00 10.94
N PHE A 61 -3.50 8.17 12.21
CA PHE A 61 -3.11 7.08 13.12
C PHE A 61 -4.26 6.61 14.03
N SER A 62 -5.51 6.86 13.63
CA SER A 62 -6.68 6.44 14.42
C SER A 62 -6.98 4.94 14.29
N TYR A 63 -7.64 4.38 15.30
CA TYR A 63 -8.13 3.00 15.24
C TYR A 63 -9.16 2.78 14.13
N LEU A 64 -9.92 3.82 13.76
CA LEU A 64 -10.84 3.76 12.63
C LEU A 64 -10.07 3.59 11.31
N SER A 65 -8.99 4.36 11.12
CA SER A 65 -8.10 4.25 9.96
C SER A 65 -7.44 2.87 9.91
N LEU A 66 -7.02 2.34 11.06
CA LEU A 66 -6.49 0.97 11.16
C LEU A 66 -7.54 -0.06 10.75
N ALA A 67 -8.77 0.02 11.27
CA ALA A 67 -9.85 -0.91 10.93
C ALA A 67 -10.22 -0.89 9.45
N TYR A 68 -10.19 0.29 8.82
CA TYR A 68 -10.40 0.40 7.38
C TYR A 68 -9.22 -0.19 6.59
N ALA A 69 -7.99 0.12 6.98
CA ALA A 69 -6.78 -0.42 6.35
C ALA A 69 -6.71 -1.96 6.44
N THR A 70 -7.05 -2.54 7.59
CA THR A 70 -7.10 -4.00 7.77
C THR A 70 -8.17 -4.65 6.87
N LEU A 71 -9.35 -4.02 6.73
CA LEU A 71 -10.41 -4.50 5.84
C LEU A 71 -9.95 -4.47 4.37
N VAL A 72 -9.34 -3.38 3.91
CA VAL A 72 -8.81 -3.27 2.54
C VAL A 72 -7.70 -4.29 2.29
N TRP A 73 -6.80 -4.48 3.26
CA TRP A 73 -5.78 -5.51 3.19
C TRP A 73 -6.39 -6.91 3.10
N ALA A 74 -7.42 -7.23 3.89
CA ALA A 74 -8.11 -8.52 3.87
C ALA A 74 -8.78 -8.79 2.52
N ILE A 75 -9.39 -7.76 1.90
CA ILE A 75 -9.93 -7.84 0.53
C ILE A 75 -8.83 -8.19 -0.45
N GLY A 76 -7.68 -7.49 -0.41
CA GLY A 76 -6.57 -7.79 -1.31
C GLY A 76 -5.94 -9.16 -1.06
N PHE A 77 -5.87 -9.60 0.21
CA PHE A 77 -5.38 -10.91 0.60
C PHE A 77 -6.28 -12.02 0.04
N TYR A 78 -7.60 -11.84 0.06
CA TYR A 78 -8.55 -12.77 -0.57
C TYR A 78 -8.27 -12.94 -2.07
N TYR A 79 -7.95 -11.86 -2.78
CA TYR A 79 -7.58 -11.92 -4.20
C TYR A 79 -6.24 -12.63 -4.43
N ASP A 80 -5.23 -12.33 -3.61
CA ASP A 80 -3.91 -12.97 -3.71
C ASP A 80 -3.98 -14.46 -3.39
N TRP A 81 -4.71 -14.85 -2.35
CA TRP A 81 -4.99 -16.25 -2.04
C TRP A 81 -5.61 -16.95 -3.23
N ARG A 82 -6.70 -16.39 -3.79
CA ARG A 82 -7.42 -17.00 -4.91
C ARG A 82 -6.52 -17.20 -6.13
N LYS A 83 -5.67 -16.20 -6.42
CA LYS A 83 -4.69 -16.24 -7.49
C LYS A 83 -3.58 -17.28 -7.24
N SER A 84 -3.17 -17.46 -5.98
CA SER A 84 -2.21 -18.50 -5.57
C SER A 84 -2.77 -19.92 -5.75
N THR A 85 -4.07 -20.10 -5.51
CA THR A 85 -4.75 -21.42 -5.63
C THR A 85 -5.22 -21.76 -7.05
N ASP A 86 -5.54 -20.76 -7.88
CA ASP A 86 -6.10 -20.96 -9.22
C ASP A 86 -5.51 -19.95 -10.22
N ILE A 87 -4.48 -20.40 -10.95
CA ILE A 87 -3.68 -19.60 -11.90
C ILE A 87 -4.55 -19.13 -13.10
N THR A 88 -5.62 -19.85 -13.43
CA THR A 88 -6.48 -19.52 -14.56
C THR A 88 -7.41 -18.33 -14.28
N ARG A 89 -7.63 -18.03 -13.00
CA ARG A 89 -8.54 -16.97 -12.54
C ARG A 89 -7.78 -15.69 -12.23
N ASN A 90 -7.10 -15.16 -13.25
CA ASN A 90 -6.82 -13.74 -13.24
C ASN A 90 -8.16 -13.00 -13.33
N VAL A 91 -8.32 -12.01 -12.46
CA VAL A 91 -8.85 -10.67 -12.74
C VAL A 91 -9.52 -10.22 -11.45
N PHE A 92 -9.01 -9.13 -10.91
CA PHE A 92 -9.77 -8.27 -10.02
C PHE A 92 -11.03 -7.83 -10.79
N VAL A 93 -12.11 -8.59 -10.68
CA VAL A 93 -13.34 -8.36 -11.45
C VAL A 93 -14.17 -7.38 -10.66
N TRP A 94 -14.37 -6.17 -11.16
CA TRP A 94 -15.23 -5.13 -10.55
C TRP A 94 -16.64 -5.61 -10.16
N LYS A 95 -17.10 -6.72 -10.74
CA LYS A 95 -18.38 -7.37 -10.43
C LYS A 95 -18.34 -8.34 -9.25
N ASP A 96 -17.19 -8.57 -8.63
CA ASP A 96 -17.09 -9.42 -7.45
C ASP A 96 -17.74 -8.73 -6.25
N PRO A 97 -18.55 -9.45 -5.44
CA PRO A 97 -19.25 -8.88 -4.29
C PRO A 97 -18.30 -8.30 -3.24
N VAL A 98 -17.05 -8.77 -3.20
CA VAL A 98 -16.01 -8.29 -2.29
C VAL A 98 -15.64 -6.83 -2.58
N ILE A 99 -15.66 -6.40 -3.85
CA ILE A 99 -15.41 -4.99 -4.21
C ILE A 99 -16.56 -4.11 -3.77
N LEU A 100 -17.80 -4.59 -3.84
CA LEU A 100 -18.96 -3.87 -3.33
C LEU A 100 -18.86 -3.66 -1.81
N ILE A 101 -18.40 -4.66 -1.06
CA ILE A 101 -18.09 -4.52 0.37
C ILE A 101 -17.01 -3.46 0.59
N GLY A 102 -15.94 -3.46 -0.22
CA GLY A 102 -14.89 -2.44 -0.16
C GLY A 102 -15.39 -1.01 -0.43
N ILE A 103 -16.27 -0.84 -1.43
CA ILE A 103 -16.88 0.46 -1.74
C ILE A 103 -17.80 0.92 -0.60
N LEU A 104 -18.64 0.04 -0.07
CA LEU A 104 -19.50 0.36 1.08
C LEU A 104 -18.67 0.74 2.31
N ALA A 105 -17.59 0.00 2.59
CA ALA A 105 -16.66 0.33 3.66
C ALA A 105 -15.99 1.71 3.43
N ALA A 106 -15.61 2.03 2.20
CA ALA A 106 -15.06 3.34 1.85
C ALA A 106 -16.08 4.47 2.05
N MET A 107 -17.34 4.26 1.68
CA MET A 107 -18.42 5.24 1.90
C MET A 107 -18.67 5.47 3.40
N LEU A 108 -18.71 4.40 4.19
CA LEU A 108 -18.88 4.47 5.65
C LEU A 108 -17.70 5.18 6.32
N PHE A 109 -16.47 4.85 5.91
CA PHE A 109 -15.26 5.49 6.42
C PHE A 109 -15.19 6.98 6.05
N ALA A 110 -15.48 7.32 4.78
CA ALA A 110 -15.57 8.70 4.33
C ALA A 110 -16.62 9.48 5.11
N TRP A 111 -17.82 8.89 5.31
CA TRP A 111 -18.87 9.50 6.11
C TRP A 111 -18.40 9.83 7.52
N GLN A 112 -17.74 8.89 8.20
CA GLN A 112 -17.23 9.12 9.56
C GLN A 112 -16.18 10.24 9.59
N MET A 113 -15.23 10.24 8.66
CA MET A 113 -14.15 11.23 8.60
C MET A 113 -14.59 12.63 8.15
N THR A 114 -15.65 12.74 7.35
CA THR A 114 -16.10 14.01 6.75
C THR A 114 -17.53 14.39 7.17
N SER A 115 -18.09 13.79 8.22
CA SER A 115 -19.48 14.02 8.65
C SER A 115 -19.78 15.49 8.98
N MET A 116 -18.80 16.22 9.50
CA MET A 116 -18.91 17.64 9.82
C MET A 116 -18.48 18.56 8.65
N ALA A 117 -18.06 17.99 7.52
CA ALA A 117 -17.58 18.72 6.36
C ALA A 117 -18.66 18.84 5.27
N SER A 118 -18.34 19.56 4.20
CA SER A 118 -19.27 19.71 3.07
C SER A 118 -19.42 18.42 2.26
N PHE A 119 -20.56 18.28 1.58
CA PHE A 119 -20.85 17.17 0.67
C PHE A 119 -19.72 16.90 -0.35
N TRP A 120 -19.04 17.95 -0.82
CA TRP A 120 -17.92 17.83 -1.74
C TRP A 120 -16.71 17.10 -1.13
N HIS A 121 -16.41 17.33 0.15
CA HIS A 121 -15.33 16.60 0.83
C HIS A 121 -15.66 15.12 0.94
N TRP A 122 -16.92 14.79 1.24
CA TRP A 122 -17.37 13.40 1.30
C TRP A 122 -17.25 12.70 -0.06
N LEU A 123 -17.71 13.35 -1.14
CA LEU A 123 -17.62 12.81 -2.50
C LEU A 123 -16.17 12.57 -2.93
N ILE A 124 -15.28 13.54 -2.68
CA ILE A 124 -13.85 13.45 -3.02
C ILE A 124 -13.16 12.37 -2.17
N ALA A 125 -13.50 12.26 -0.88
CA ALA A 125 -12.97 11.23 0.00
C ALA A 125 -13.30 9.83 -0.52
N ILE A 126 -14.54 9.59 -0.95
CA ILE A 126 -14.93 8.31 -1.59
C ILE A 126 -14.11 8.08 -2.86
N ALA A 127 -13.98 9.09 -3.72
CA ALA A 127 -13.23 8.96 -4.96
C ALA A 127 -11.75 8.63 -4.69
N LEU A 128 -11.12 9.25 -3.69
CA LEU A 128 -9.75 8.95 -3.26
C LEU A 128 -9.60 7.53 -2.72
N LEU A 129 -10.51 7.11 -1.84
CA LEU A 129 -10.50 5.78 -1.21
C LEU A 129 -10.71 4.64 -2.22
N VAL A 130 -11.25 4.92 -3.40
CA VAL A 130 -11.38 3.94 -4.49
C VAL A 130 -10.21 4.05 -5.46
N MET A 131 -9.87 5.27 -5.89
CA MET A 131 -8.89 5.48 -6.96
C MET A 131 -7.45 5.22 -6.51
N LEU A 132 -7.06 5.62 -5.30
CA LEU A 132 -5.68 5.41 -4.84
C LEU A 132 -5.33 3.93 -4.64
N PRO A 133 -6.16 3.10 -3.97
CA PRO A 133 -5.93 1.64 -3.95
C PRO A 133 -5.87 1.04 -5.35
N TYR A 134 -6.76 1.45 -6.26
CA TYR A 134 -6.75 0.99 -7.65
C TYR A 134 -5.45 1.37 -8.39
N THR A 135 -4.94 2.57 -8.18
CA THR A 135 -3.64 2.98 -8.73
C THR A 135 -2.49 2.18 -8.14
N GLY A 136 -2.49 1.94 -6.82
CA GLY A 136 -1.48 1.11 -6.16
C GLY A 136 -1.42 -0.28 -6.80
N GLN A 137 -2.58 -0.90 -7.04
CA GLN A 137 -2.66 -2.19 -7.74
C GLN A 137 -2.08 -2.13 -9.16
N LYS A 138 -2.34 -1.07 -9.93
CA LYS A 138 -1.75 -0.90 -11.28
C LYS A 138 -0.25 -0.70 -11.25
N MET A 139 0.26 0.02 -10.26
CA MET A 139 1.69 0.28 -10.07
C MET A 139 2.44 -0.97 -9.63
N ASN A 140 1.78 -1.87 -8.90
CA ASN A 140 2.37 -3.14 -8.44
C ASN A 140 2.57 -4.20 -9.53
N LYS A 141 2.59 -3.82 -10.80
CA LYS A 141 2.88 -4.72 -11.93
C LYS A 141 4.38 -4.94 -12.15
N HIS A 142 5.21 -4.00 -11.67
CA HIS A 142 6.65 -4.02 -11.83
C HIS A 142 7.32 -4.09 -10.46
N PRO A 143 8.39 -4.87 -10.29
CA PRO A 143 9.08 -5.01 -9.01
C PRO A 143 9.61 -3.66 -8.51
N LEU A 144 9.49 -3.41 -7.21
CA LEU A 144 9.92 -2.19 -6.50
C LEU A 144 9.26 -0.88 -6.96
N PHE A 145 8.39 -0.91 -7.97
CA PHE A 145 7.81 0.32 -8.50
C PHE A 145 6.80 0.94 -7.52
N LEU A 146 5.97 0.09 -6.91
CA LEU A 146 5.06 0.51 -5.86
C LEU A 146 5.85 1.05 -4.65
N TRP A 147 6.91 0.36 -4.23
CA TRP A 147 7.78 0.82 -3.14
C TRP A 147 8.32 2.24 -3.41
N LYS A 148 8.88 2.48 -4.60
CA LYS A 148 9.45 3.78 -5.00
C LYS A 148 8.39 4.88 -4.99
N ALA A 149 7.20 4.59 -5.47
CA ALA A 149 6.08 5.52 -5.45
C ALA A 149 5.63 5.85 -4.03
N SER A 150 5.48 4.84 -3.17
CA SER A 150 5.13 5.01 -1.76
C SER A 150 6.22 5.77 -1.00
N PHE A 151 7.49 5.52 -1.29
CA PHE A 151 8.61 6.26 -0.69
C PHE A 151 8.62 7.73 -1.14
N CYS A 152 8.41 8.00 -2.42
CA CYS A 152 8.30 9.37 -2.93
C CYS A 152 7.13 10.13 -2.29
N PHE A 153 5.97 9.47 -2.19
CA PHE A 153 4.81 10.02 -1.49
C PHE A 153 5.15 10.33 -0.03
N LEU A 154 5.85 9.42 0.66
CA LEU A 154 6.25 9.58 2.06
C LEU A 154 7.18 10.78 2.27
N VAL A 155 8.12 11.02 1.36
CA VAL A 155 8.97 12.21 1.40
C VAL A 155 8.11 13.48 1.32
N VAL A 156 7.13 13.53 0.41
CA VAL A 156 6.19 14.67 0.30
C VAL A 156 5.39 14.84 1.59
N VAL A 157 4.91 13.74 2.18
CA VAL A 157 4.17 13.76 3.44
C VAL A 157 4.99 14.39 4.56
N PHE A 158 6.28 14.07 4.69
CA PHE A 158 7.15 14.65 5.71
C PHE A 158 7.41 16.15 5.54
N PHE A 159 7.31 16.69 4.32
CA PHE A 159 7.37 18.14 4.11
C PHE A 159 6.09 18.86 4.54
N VAL A 160 4.97 18.15 4.63
CA VAL A 160 3.64 18.73 4.95
C VAL A 160 3.29 18.58 6.43
N ILE A 161 3.80 17.54 7.10
CA ILE A 161 3.56 17.32 8.54
C ILE A 161 4.46 18.22 9.39
N GLU A 162 3.89 18.84 10.42
CA GLU A 162 4.64 19.59 11.43
C GLU A 162 5.61 18.67 12.19
N THR A 163 6.90 19.00 12.13
CA THR A 163 8.07 18.35 12.76
C THR A 163 7.82 16.96 13.38
N PRO A 164 7.87 15.88 12.58
CA PRO A 164 7.76 14.53 13.13
C PRO A 164 8.92 14.23 14.08
N GLN A 165 8.67 13.44 15.12
CA GLN A 165 9.73 13.01 16.03
C GLN A 165 10.74 12.15 15.26
N PHE A 166 12.04 12.33 15.55
CA PHE A 166 13.11 11.59 14.89
C PHE A 166 12.92 10.07 14.99
N ALA A 167 12.40 9.57 16.12
CA ALA A 167 12.12 8.15 16.32
C ALA A 167 11.07 7.60 15.35
N ASP A 168 10.01 8.36 15.06
CA ASP A 168 8.93 7.94 14.15
C ASP A 168 9.42 7.93 12.70
N VAL A 169 10.20 8.93 12.32
CA VAL A 169 10.86 8.98 10.99
C VAL A 169 11.78 7.79 10.82
N LEU A 170 12.64 7.52 11.81
CA LEU A 170 13.57 6.39 11.77
C LEU A 170 12.82 5.05 11.69
N TYR A 171 11.70 4.92 12.40
CA TYR A 171 10.87 3.72 12.38
C TYR A 171 10.29 3.47 10.99
N VAL A 172 9.67 4.50 10.41
CA VAL A 172 9.10 4.46 9.06
C VAL A 172 10.17 4.14 8.02
N VAL A 173 11.32 4.79 8.09
CA VAL A 173 12.46 4.50 7.18
C VAL A 173 12.92 3.06 7.32
N THR A 174 12.94 2.50 8.53
CA THR A 174 13.32 1.10 8.76
C THR A 174 12.31 0.13 8.15
N VAL A 175 11.01 0.40 8.31
CA VAL A 175 9.93 -0.39 7.67
C VAL A 175 10.08 -0.37 6.15
N PHE A 176 10.30 0.81 5.56
CA PHE A 176 10.53 0.93 4.12
C PHE A 176 11.81 0.24 3.67
N TYR A 177 12.89 0.32 4.44
CA TYR A 177 14.14 -0.37 4.12
C TYR A 177 13.98 -1.89 4.12
N ILE A 178 13.31 -2.47 5.13
CA ILE A 178 13.05 -3.91 5.19
C ILE A 178 12.20 -4.34 3.99
N ALA A 179 11.14 -3.58 3.67
CA ALA A 179 10.31 -3.86 2.50
C ALA A 179 11.10 -3.77 1.18
N PHE A 180 12.02 -2.80 1.06
CA PHE A 180 12.91 -2.65 -0.09
C PHE A 180 13.82 -3.86 -0.26
N VAL A 181 14.47 -4.31 0.81
CA VAL A 181 15.41 -5.45 0.76
C VAL A 181 14.66 -6.72 0.36
N LEU A 182 13.52 -7.01 1.01
CA LEU A 182 12.77 -8.23 0.74
C LEU A 182 12.17 -8.28 -0.68
N GLU A 183 11.69 -7.14 -1.19
CA GLU A 183 11.20 -7.07 -2.57
C GLU A 183 12.34 -7.04 -3.60
N GLY A 184 13.43 -6.33 -3.30
CA GLY A 184 14.61 -6.21 -4.17
C GLY A 184 15.36 -7.52 -4.37
N GLU A 185 15.46 -8.32 -3.31
CA GLU A 185 16.02 -9.69 -3.35
C GLU A 185 14.99 -10.75 -3.79
N ARG A 186 13.76 -10.32 -4.13
CA ARG A 186 12.67 -11.21 -4.59
C ARG A 186 12.31 -12.33 -3.59
N GLU A 187 12.44 -12.06 -2.30
CA GLU A 187 12.03 -12.99 -1.25
C GLU A 187 10.55 -12.86 -0.91
N ALA A 188 10.05 -11.62 -0.92
CA ALA A 188 8.64 -11.31 -0.70
C ALA A 188 8.15 -10.23 -1.67
N CYS A 189 6.85 -10.19 -1.90
CA CYS A 189 6.21 -9.18 -2.74
C CYS A 189 5.01 -8.54 -2.03
N PHE A 190 4.55 -7.40 -2.53
CA PHE A 190 3.36 -6.73 -1.97
C PHE A 190 2.06 -7.45 -2.30
N GLY A 191 1.98 -8.13 -3.44
CA GLY A 191 0.71 -8.66 -3.94
C GLY A 191 -0.38 -7.59 -4.14
N THR A 192 -1.61 -8.03 -4.36
CA THR A 192 -2.79 -7.16 -4.39
C THR A 192 -3.07 -6.58 -3.00
N SER A 193 -2.85 -7.38 -1.95
CA SER A 193 -3.03 -7.00 -0.54
C SER A 193 -2.20 -5.77 -0.13
N GLY A 194 -0.89 -5.80 -0.34
CA GLY A 194 0.00 -4.68 -0.05
C GLY A 194 -0.24 -3.48 -0.97
N ALA A 195 -0.60 -3.71 -2.22
CA ALA A 195 -0.89 -2.63 -3.17
C ALA A 195 -2.15 -1.84 -2.83
N LEU A 196 -3.23 -2.53 -2.48
CA LEU A 196 -4.46 -1.88 -2.01
C LEU A 196 -4.23 -1.18 -0.68
N LEU A 197 -3.45 -1.79 0.23
CA LEU A 197 -3.12 -1.20 1.52
C LEU A 197 -2.31 0.10 1.40
N LEU A 198 -1.24 0.11 0.61
CA LEU A 198 -0.42 1.31 0.42
C LEU A 198 -1.21 2.45 -0.24
N GLY A 199 -2.06 2.12 -1.22
CA GLY A 199 -2.97 3.09 -1.82
C GLY A 199 -4.04 3.59 -0.83
N SER A 200 -4.58 2.74 0.03
CA SER A 200 -5.57 3.16 1.03
C SER A 200 -4.94 4.02 2.11
N MET A 201 -3.71 3.71 2.56
CA MET A 201 -2.95 4.57 3.47
C MET A 201 -2.71 5.96 2.85
N ALA A 202 -2.33 6.04 1.57
CA ALA A 202 -2.21 7.34 0.90
C ALA A 202 -3.54 8.12 0.87
N ALA A 203 -4.67 7.42 0.66
CA ALA A 203 -6.00 8.03 0.65
C ALA A 203 -6.42 8.53 2.04
N ILE A 204 -6.23 7.72 3.08
CA ILE A 204 -6.51 8.09 4.47
C ILE A 204 -5.70 9.35 4.83
N TRP A 205 -4.41 9.39 4.47
CA TRP A 205 -3.59 10.56 4.72
C TRP A 205 -4.13 11.80 4.03
N ALA A 206 -4.43 11.72 2.72
CA ALA A 206 -4.96 12.86 1.97
C ALA A 206 -6.27 13.39 2.57
N ILE A 207 -7.17 12.50 3.01
CA ILE A 207 -8.42 12.86 3.68
C ILE A 207 -8.14 13.55 5.02
N SER A 208 -7.19 13.02 5.81
CA SER A 208 -6.86 13.52 7.15
C SER A 208 -6.27 14.94 7.17
N THR A 209 -5.70 15.42 6.06
CA THR A 209 -5.17 16.79 5.98
C THR A 209 -6.27 17.87 5.92
N HIS A 210 -7.54 17.47 5.68
CA HIS A 210 -8.69 18.38 5.50
C HIS A 210 -8.50 19.50 4.45
N SER A 211 -7.44 19.43 3.62
CA SER A 211 -7.16 20.40 2.57
C SER A 211 -7.75 19.93 1.24
N LEU A 212 -8.80 20.61 0.79
CA LEU A 212 -9.48 20.30 -0.47
C LEU A 212 -8.53 20.39 -1.67
N THR A 213 -7.61 21.36 -1.69
CA THR A 213 -6.61 21.52 -2.75
C THR A 213 -5.68 20.30 -2.83
N LEU A 214 -5.23 19.81 -1.68
CA LEU A 214 -4.37 18.63 -1.62
C LEU A 214 -5.13 17.37 -2.02
N GLN A 215 -6.37 17.21 -1.58
CA GLN A 215 -7.24 16.10 -1.97
C GLN A 215 -7.47 16.07 -3.49
N PHE A 216 -7.74 17.22 -4.12
CA PHE A 216 -7.86 17.32 -5.57
C PHE A 216 -6.55 17.01 -6.30
N ALA A 217 -5.41 17.50 -5.79
CA ALA A 217 -4.10 17.21 -6.37
C ALA A 217 -3.80 15.70 -6.32
N CYS A 218 -4.03 15.05 -5.17
CA CYS A 218 -3.88 13.60 -5.02
C CYS A 218 -4.82 12.83 -5.96
N LEU A 219 -6.07 13.28 -6.10
CA LEU A 219 -7.04 12.66 -7.00
C LEU A 219 -6.58 12.78 -8.46
N ALA A 220 -6.16 13.98 -8.89
CA ALA A 220 -5.68 14.23 -10.25
C ALA A 220 -4.44 13.38 -10.58
N VAL A 221 -3.48 13.29 -9.66
CA VAL A 221 -2.30 12.42 -9.81
C VAL A 221 -2.71 10.95 -9.87
N SER A 222 -3.66 10.51 -9.05
CA SER A 222 -4.16 9.13 -9.06
C SER A 222 -4.81 8.79 -10.41
N ILE A 223 -5.65 9.67 -10.94
CA ILE A 223 -6.30 9.51 -12.25
C ILE A 223 -5.22 9.44 -13.33
N PHE A 224 -4.29 10.38 -13.35
CA PHE A 224 -3.20 10.41 -14.32
C PHE A 224 -2.40 9.10 -14.32
N LEU A 225 -1.98 8.61 -13.14
CA LEU A 225 -1.27 7.34 -13.01
C LEU A 225 -2.13 6.12 -13.36
N ALA A 226 -3.44 6.16 -13.11
CA ALA A 226 -4.36 5.10 -13.48
C ALA A 226 -4.53 4.98 -15.01
N TYR A 227 -4.55 6.11 -15.73
CA TYR A 227 -4.80 6.15 -17.17
C TYR A 227 -3.54 6.00 -18.01
N ILE A 228 -2.35 6.27 -17.47
CA ILE A 228 -1.11 5.93 -18.17
C ILE A 228 -1.03 4.40 -18.33
N PRO A 229 -0.87 3.89 -19.56
CA PRO A 229 -0.64 2.48 -19.78
C PRO A 229 0.75 2.10 -19.26
N LEU A 230 0.84 1.77 -17.97
CA LEU A 230 1.98 1.10 -17.33
C LEU A 230 2.21 -0.34 -17.85
N THR A 231 1.55 -0.71 -18.94
CA THR A 231 1.63 -2.01 -19.60
C THR A 231 2.92 -2.20 -20.39
N GLN A 232 3.60 -1.13 -20.80
CA GLN A 232 4.93 -1.23 -21.36
C GLN A 232 5.95 -1.20 -20.22
N LEU A 233 7.00 -2.04 -20.33
CA LEU A 233 8.22 -1.88 -19.54
C LEU A 233 8.56 -0.39 -19.49
N PRO A 234 9.08 0.14 -18.38
CA PRO A 234 9.41 1.57 -18.24
C PRO A 234 10.53 2.06 -19.19
N SER A 235 10.79 1.36 -20.30
CA SER A 235 11.87 1.56 -21.25
C SER A 235 11.71 2.80 -22.16
N ARG A 236 10.52 3.39 -22.29
CA ARG A 236 10.30 4.55 -23.20
C ARG A 236 10.47 5.92 -22.56
N ILE A 237 10.39 6.04 -21.23
CA ILE A 237 10.56 7.32 -20.52
C ILE A 237 11.76 7.18 -19.59
N GLY A 238 12.80 8.00 -19.80
CA GLY A 238 14.10 7.84 -19.13
C GLY A 238 14.02 7.79 -17.60
N VAL A 239 13.13 8.57 -16.99
CA VAL A 239 12.92 8.58 -15.52
C VAL A 239 12.36 7.25 -15.03
N PHE A 240 11.37 6.70 -15.74
CA PHE A 240 10.78 5.41 -15.38
C PHE A 240 11.78 4.27 -15.59
N ARG A 241 12.64 4.31 -16.63
CA ARG A 241 13.68 3.30 -16.86
C ARG A 241 14.72 3.28 -15.73
N TRP A 242 15.18 4.47 -15.33
CA TRP A 242 16.08 4.63 -14.19
C TRP A 242 15.45 4.12 -12.89
N MET A 243 14.19 4.47 -12.64
CA MET A 243 13.41 3.91 -11.53
C MET A 243 13.25 2.39 -11.64
N GLY A 244 13.11 1.81 -12.83
CA GLY A 244 12.95 0.36 -13.00
C GLY A 244 14.22 -0.43 -12.68
N GLU A 245 15.40 0.11 -12.99
CA GLU A 245 16.68 -0.63 -12.85
C GLU A 245 17.35 -0.47 -11.47
N LEU A 246 16.95 0.51 -10.68
CA LEU A 246 17.50 0.74 -9.34
C LEU A 246 17.06 -0.32 -8.32
N GLY A 247 18.02 -0.94 -7.64
CA GLY A 247 17.77 -1.81 -6.48
C GLY A 247 17.31 -3.24 -6.81
N ILE A 248 17.17 -3.59 -8.10
CA ILE A 248 16.92 -4.97 -8.51
C ILE A 248 18.26 -5.67 -8.65
N ASN A 249 18.47 -6.74 -7.89
CA ASN A 249 19.66 -7.57 -8.04
C ASN A 249 19.60 -8.26 -9.42
N LYS A 250 20.53 -7.93 -10.33
CA LYS A 250 20.61 -8.51 -11.69
C LYS A 250 21.39 -9.83 -11.71
N HIS A 251 21.76 -10.37 -10.55
CA HIS A 251 22.42 -11.66 -10.44
C HIS A 251 21.40 -12.80 -10.57
N GLU A 252 21.04 -13.10 -11.82
CA GLU A 252 20.68 -14.44 -12.35
C GLU A 252 20.51 -14.36 -13.89
#